data_AF-A0AAD9JAL9-F1
#
_entry.id   AF-A0AAD9JAL9-F1
#
_cell.length_a   1.000
_cell.length_b   1.000
_cell.length_c   1.000
_cell.angle_alpha   90.00
_cell.angle_beta   90.00
_cell.angle_gamma   90.00
#
_symmetry.space_group_name_H-M   'P 1'
#
loop_
_entity.id
_entity.type
_entity.pdbx_description
1 polymer ?
#
loop_
_entity_poly.entity_id
_entity_poly.type
_entity_poly.pdbx_seq_one_letter_code
_entity_poly.pdbx_strand_id
1 'polypeptide(L)'
;MPNYVLFRWLFNPALLTIVNTTNMTIQNGDFVFVNESYEKVKSLQDSAHGGWNEKMRKTLGEAGVVTQVRTNGRIRVKVGSRSWIYNKLALTLVAKSGKFEALQRSTQNNSLLCTGNYEGCQESS
;
A
#
# COMPACT_ATOMS: atom_id res chain seq x y z
N MET A 1 -0.40 35.93 3.01
CA MET A 1 -1.16 34.74 3.46
C MET A 1 -1.21 33.78 2.28
N PRO A 2 -0.54 32.60 2.29
CA PRO A 2 -0.66 31.66 1.19
C PRO A 2 -2.03 30.99 1.21
N ASN A 3 -2.72 30.99 0.07
CA ASN A 3 -4.00 30.33 -0.14
C ASN A 3 -3.76 28.82 -0.30
N TYR A 4 -4.11 28.04 0.72
CA TYR A 4 -4.16 26.59 0.58
C TYR A 4 -5.42 26.22 -0.20
N VAL A 5 -5.27 25.87 -1.46
CA VAL A 5 -6.33 25.24 -2.24
C VAL A 5 -6.51 23.83 -1.69
N LEU A 6 -7.62 23.59 -0.99
CA LEU A 6 -7.98 22.26 -0.50
C LEU A 6 -8.29 21.34 -1.68
N PHE A 7 -7.32 20.52 -2.08
CA PHE A 7 -7.55 19.45 -3.04
C PHE A 7 -8.38 18.35 -2.37
N ARG A 8 -9.68 18.35 -2.65
CA ARG A 8 -10.58 17.26 -2.27
C ARG A 8 -10.61 16.24 -3.40
N TRP A 9 -10.02 15.09 -3.16
CA TRP A 9 -10.07 13.98 -4.10
C TRP A 9 -11.49 13.41 -4.16
N LEU A 10 -12.05 13.35 -5.37
CA LEU A 10 -13.30 12.65 -5.66
C LEU A 10 -12.95 11.30 -6.28
N PHE A 11 -13.33 10.22 -5.60
CA PHE A 11 -13.15 8.86 -6.09
C PHE A 11 -14.51 8.22 -6.35
N ASN A 12 -14.60 7.43 -7.42
CA ASN A 12 -15.76 6.57 -7.63
C ASN A 12 -15.81 5.55 -6.47
N PRO A 13 -16.90 5.48 -5.67
CA PRO A 13 -17.00 4.57 -4.54
C PRO A 13 -16.89 3.09 -4.94
N ALA A 14 -17.24 2.73 -6.18
CA ALA A 14 -17.09 1.37 -6.70
C ALA A 14 -15.61 0.94 -6.84
N LEU A 15 -14.67 1.90 -6.84
CA LEU A 15 -13.23 1.63 -6.86
C LEU A 15 -12.62 1.64 -5.45
N LEU A 16 -13.37 2.05 -4.43
CA LEU A 16 -12.91 2.11 -3.05
C LEU A 16 -13.25 0.81 -2.31
N THR A 17 -12.28 0.25 -1.60
CA THR A 17 -12.53 -0.86 -0.66
C THR A 17 -12.18 -0.38 0.74
N ILE A 18 -13.15 -0.42 1.66
CA ILE A 18 -12.93 -0.13 3.07
C ILE A 18 -12.26 -1.36 3.69
N VAL A 19 -11.04 -1.20 4.22
CA VAL A 19 -10.28 -2.30 4.81
C VAL A 19 -10.36 -2.23 6.34
N ASN A 20 -11.17 -3.11 6.93
CA ASN A 20 -11.24 -3.28 8.38
C ASN A 20 -10.08 -4.16 8.86
N THR A 21 -9.02 -3.51 9.32
CA THR A 21 -7.68 -4.13 9.40
C THR A 21 -7.40 -4.89 10.70
N THR A 22 -8.32 -4.87 11.68
CA THR A 22 -8.05 -5.35 13.03
C THR A 22 -7.93 -6.87 13.17
N ASN A 23 -8.43 -7.66 12.21
CA ASN A 23 -8.49 -9.12 12.33
C ASN A 23 -7.97 -9.91 11.11
N MET A 24 -7.30 -9.26 10.15
CA MET A 24 -6.76 -9.99 8.99
C MET A 24 -5.37 -10.56 9.29
N THR A 25 -5.21 -11.86 9.03
CA THR A 25 -3.92 -12.56 9.16
C THR A 25 -2.98 -12.12 8.05
N ILE A 26 -1.92 -11.38 8.39
CA ILE A 26 -0.86 -10.99 7.43
C ILE A 26 -0.06 -12.23 7.03
N GLN A 27 0.23 -12.36 5.74
CA GLN A 27 1.01 -13.44 5.15
C GLN A 27 2.14 -12.90 4.25
N ASN A 28 3.04 -13.78 3.83
CA ASN A 28 4.09 -13.42 2.87
C ASN A 28 3.47 -12.97 1.54
N GLY A 29 4.04 -11.93 0.94
CA GLY A 29 3.58 -11.31 -0.31
C GLY A 29 2.44 -10.31 -0.12
N ASP A 30 1.85 -10.20 1.08
CA ASP A 30 0.82 -9.18 1.34
C ASP A 30 1.40 -7.76 1.21
N PHE A 31 0.60 -6.86 0.66
CA PHE A 31 0.91 -5.43 0.63
C PHE A 31 0.39 -4.78 1.91
N VAL A 32 1.25 -4.03 2.57
CA VAL A 32 0.97 -3.37 3.84
C VAL A 32 1.40 -1.91 3.80
N PHE A 33 0.65 -1.04 4.48
CA PHE A 33 1.06 0.33 4.78
C PHE A 33 1.70 0.37 6.16
N VAL A 34 2.79 1.12 6.29
CA VAL A 34 3.34 1.49 7.60
C VAL A 34 2.53 2.66 8.14
N ASN A 35 2.14 2.60 9.41
CA ASN A 35 1.40 3.70 10.04
C ASN A 35 2.19 5.01 9.96
N GLU A 36 1.51 6.12 9.68
CA GLU A 36 2.12 7.44 9.52
C GLU A 36 2.51 8.12 10.84
N SER A 37 1.88 7.72 11.96
CA SER A 37 2.15 8.30 13.27
C SER A 37 3.49 7.81 13.81
N TYR A 38 4.48 8.70 13.79
CA TYR A 38 5.81 8.45 14.35
C TYR A 38 5.73 7.96 15.80
N GLU A 39 4.97 8.63 16.66
CA GLU A 39 4.86 8.29 18.08
C GLU A 39 4.33 6.86 18.28
N LYS A 40 3.29 6.49 17.52
CA LYS A 40 2.69 5.16 17.56
C LYS A 40 3.67 4.09 17.08
N VAL A 41 4.29 4.29 15.91
CA VAL A 41 5.23 3.30 15.36
C VAL A 41 6.45 3.16 16.25
N LYS A 42 7.02 4.27 16.74
CA LYS A 42 8.17 4.24 17.63
C LYS A 42 7.86 3.50 18.93
N SER A 43 6.74 3.82 19.59
CA SER A 43 6.30 3.13 20.81
C SER A 43 6.13 1.61 20.60
N LEU A 44 5.53 1.20 19.48
CA LEU A 44 5.34 -0.20 19.11
C LEU A 44 6.66 -0.93 18.78
N GLN A 45 7.68 -0.20 18.35
CA GLN A 45 9.00 -0.74 18.01
C GLN A 45 9.93 -0.80 19.22
N ASP A 46 9.90 0.23 20.08
CA ASP A 46 10.69 0.28 21.32
C ASP A 46 10.22 -0.77 22.33
N SER A 47 8.92 -1.07 22.36
CA SER A 47 8.35 -2.18 23.16
C SER A 47 8.57 -3.57 22.55
N ALA A 48 9.12 -3.65 21.33
CA ALA A 48 9.40 -4.90 20.63
C ALA A 48 10.91 -5.18 20.51
N HIS A 49 11.27 -6.44 20.24
CA HIS A 49 12.68 -6.88 20.29
C HIS A 49 13.51 -6.56 19.03
N GLY A 50 13.38 -5.34 18.52
CA GLY A 50 14.15 -4.80 17.40
C GLY A 50 14.41 -3.30 17.49
N GLY A 51 13.68 -2.60 18.37
CA GLY A 51 13.83 -1.17 18.62
C GLY A 51 13.44 -0.29 17.44
N TRP A 52 13.38 1.01 17.70
CA TRP A 52 13.31 2.02 16.66
C TRP A 52 14.68 2.26 16.01
N ASN A 53 14.72 2.35 14.68
CA ASN A 53 15.86 2.87 13.94
C ASN A 53 15.46 4.18 13.27
N GLU A 54 16.22 5.24 13.45
CA GLU A 54 15.86 6.57 12.91
C GLU A 54 15.67 6.59 11.39
N LYS A 55 16.36 5.69 10.66
CA LYS A 55 16.18 5.51 9.21
C LYS A 55 14.80 4.92 8.84
N MET A 56 13.99 4.47 9.79
CA MET A 56 12.60 4.05 9.61
C MET A 56 11.65 5.24 9.49
N ARG A 57 12.04 6.44 9.92
CA ARG A 57 11.19 7.64 9.82
C ARG A 57 10.69 7.87 8.39
N LYS A 58 11.55 7.61 7.39
CA LYS A 58 11.21 7.74 5.96
C LYS A 58 10.24 6.69 5.42
N THR A 59 9.87 5.70 6.24
CA THR A 59 8.94 4.63 5.86
C THR A 59 7.53 4.86 6.38
N LEU A 60 7.33 5.87 7.24
CA LEU A 60 6.02 6.18 7.80
C LEU A 60 5.08 6.62 6.67
N GLY A 61 3.89 6.03 6.59
CA GLY A 61 2.93 6.27 5.51
C GLY A 61 3.25 5.56 4.19
N GLU A 62 4.41 4.89 4.08
CA GLU A 62 4.80 4.20 2.86
C GLU A 62 4.21 2.79 2.77
N ALA A 63 3.93 2.37 1.53
CA ALA A 63 3.56 1.00 1.24
C ALA A 63 4.80 0.09 1.16
N GLY A 64 4.61 -1.17 1.50
CA GLY A 64 5.64 -2.19 1.38
C GLY A 64 5.05 -3.58 1.18
N VAL A 65 5.93 -4.54 0.90
CA VAL A 65 5.57 -5.94 0.71
C VAL A 65 6.10 -6.76 1.88
N VAL A 66 5.24 -7.60 2.44
CA VAL A 66 5.64 -8.54 3.49
C VAL A 66 6.52 -9.61 2.88
N THR A 67 7.78 -9.65 3.31
CA THR A 67 8.76 -10.65 2.84
C THR A 67 8.84 -11.85 3.77
N GLN A 68 8.53 -11.66 5.06
CA GLN A 68 8.56 -12.74 6.04
C GLN A 68 7.66 -12.40 7.24
N VAL A 69 6.72 -13.29 7.55
CA VAL A 69 6.02 -13.30 8.84
C VAL A 69 6.87 -14.09 9.84
N ARG A 70 7.18 -13.49 10.99
CA ARG A 70 7.91 -14.15 12.08
C ARG A 70 6.98 -14.40 13.27
N THR A 71 7.45 -15.23 14.20
CA THR A 71 6.77 -15.48 15.47
C THR A 71 6.70 -14.20 16.31
N ASN A 72 5.75 -14.14 17.25
CA ASN A 72 5.56 -13.04 18.21
C ASN A 72 5.24 -11.68 17.56
N GLY A 73 4.43 -11.70 16.49
CA GLY A 73 3.89 -10.47 15.90
C GLY A 73 4.91 -9.59 15.18
N ARG A 74 6.06 -10.15 14.78
CA ARG A 74 7.06 -9.42 13.99
C ARG A 74 6.92 -9.73 12.51
N ILE A 75 6.94 -8.68 11.69
CA ILE A 75 6.74 -8.78 10.25
C ILE A 75 7.91 -8.10 9.55
N ARG A 76 8.61 -8.82 8.67
CA ARG A 76 9.64 -8.24 7.81
C ARG A 76 8.98 -7.69 6.54
N VAL A 77 9.09 -6.39 6.33
CA VAL A 77 8.52 -5.67 5.20
C VAL A 77 9.63 -5.04 4.37
N LYS A 78 9.57 -5.19 3.05
CA LYS A 78 10.41 -4.44 2.12
C LYS A 78 9.69 -3.14 1.75
N VAL A 79 10.31 -2.01 2.09
CA VAL A 79 9.85 -0.65 1.76
C VAL A 79 10.92 0.00 0.90
N GLY A 80 10.60 0.29 -0.36
CA GLY A 80 11.57 0.69 -1.38
C GLY A 80 12.69 -0.35 -1.53
N SER A 81 13.94 0.08 -1.36
CA SER A 81 15.13 -0.79 -1.49
C SER A 81 15.59 -1.46 -0.20
N ARG A 82 14.93 -1.21 0.94
CA ARG A 82 15.35 -1.73 2.25
C ARG A 82 14.27 -2.60 2.89
N SER A 83 14.72 -3.55 3.71
CA SER A 83 13.84 -4.40 4.51
C SER A 83 13.93 -4.03 5.97
N TRP A 84 12.78 -3.96 6.63
CA TRP A 84 12.61 -3.56 8.02
C TRP A 84 11.77 -4.60 8.75
N ILE A 85 11.96 -4.72 10.06
CA ILE A 85 11.11 -5.57 10.90
C ILE A 85 10.20 -4.64 11.70
N TYR A 86 8.90 -4.77 11.51
CA TYR A 86 7.87 -4.03 12.24
C TYR A 86 7.10 -4.95 13.18
N ASN A 87 6.61 -4.37 14.26
CA ASN A 87 5.46 -4.88 14.99
C ASN A 87 4.24 -4.93 14.05
N LYS A 88 3.50 -6.03 14.06
CA LYS A 88 2.28 -6.24 13.26
C LYS A 88 1.29 -5.07 13.43
N LEU A 89 1.19 -4.49 14.62
CA LEU A 89 0.27 -3.39 14.93
C LEU A 89 0.68 -2.04 14.32
N ALA A 90 1.93 -1.93 13.85
CA ALA A 90 2.40 -0.76 13.11
C ALA A 90 2.06 -0.84 11.60
N LEU A 91 1.45 -1.95 11.16
CA LEU A 91 1.14 -2.22 9.77
C LEU A 91 -0.37 -2.30 9.55
N THR A 92 -0.80 -1.77 8.41
CA THR A 92 -2.16 -1.89 7.91
C THR A 92 -2.14 -2.73 6.65
N LEU A 93 -2.84 -3.86 6.60
CA LEU A 93 -2.99 -4.65 5.38
C LEU A 93 -3.74 -3.85 4.31
N VAL A 94 -3.19 -3.80 3.10
CA VAL A 94 -3.74 -3.06 1.96
C VAL A 94 -4.33 -4.02 0.94
N ALA A 95 -3.56 -5.05 0.57
CA ALA A 95 -3.97 -6.05 -0.39
C ALA A 95 -3.34 -7.40 -0.06
N LYS A 96 -4.08 -8.48 -0.35
CA LYS A 96 -3.55 -9.84 -0.30
C LYS A 96 -2.65 -10.10 -1.51
N SER A 97 -1.60 -10.88 -1.30
CA SER A 97 -0.62 -11.27 -2.33
C SER A 97 -1.27 -11.67 -3.68
N GLY A 98 -2.29 -12.54 -3.65
CA GLY A 98 -2.97 -13.01 -4.85
C GLY A 98 -3.82 -11.97 -5.60
N LYS A 99 -4.24 -10.88 -4.94
CA LYS A 99 -5.09 -9.84 -5.56
C LYS A 99 -4.27 -8.88 -6.42
N PHE A 100 -3.04 -8.57 -6.01
CA PHE A 100 -2.16 -7.67 -6.77
C PHE A 100 -1.55 -8.35 -8.01
N GLU A 101 -1.18 -9.63 -7.90
CA GLU A 101 -0.73 -10.39 -9.08
C GLU A 101 -1.84 -10.52 -10.14
N ALA A 102 -3.09 -10.70 -9.73
CA ALA A 102 -4.22 -10.75 -10.65
C ALA A 102 -4.44 -9.41 -11.37
N LEU A 103 -4.31 -8.28 -10.66
CA LEU A 103 -4.41 -6.92 -11.23
C LEU A 103 -3.24 -6.57 -12.17
N GLN A 104 -2.02 -7.01 -11.86
CA GLN A 104 -0.87 -6.81 -12.75
C GLN A 104 -1.00 -7.66 -14.02
N ARG A 105 -1.43 -8.93 -13.90
CA ARG A 105 -1.67 -9.79 -15.07
C ARG A 105 -2.81 -9.28 -15.94
N SER A 106 -3.90 -8.76 -15.35
CA SER A 106 -4.98 -8.15 -16.13
C SER A 106 -4.53 -6.88 -16.85
N THR A 107 -3.63 -6.09 -16.27
CA THR A 107 -3.11 -4.86 -16.89
C THR A 107 -2.14 -5.16 -18.04
N GLN A 108 -1.30 -6.20 -17.92
CA GLN A 108 -0.42 -6.64 -19.01
C GLN A 108 -1.18 -7.29 -20.17
N ASN A 109 -2.30 -7.98 -19.91
CA ASN A 109 -3.13 -8.57 -20.95
C ASN A 109 -4.05 -7.57 -21.67
N ASN A 110 -4.08 -6.31 -21.23
CA ASN A 110 -4.93 -5.26 -21.81
C ASN A 110 -4.11 -4.13 -22.46
N SER A 111 -2.87 -4.39 -22.87
CA SER A 111 -2.01 -3.42 -23.57
C SER A 111 -2.33 -3.26 -25.07
N LEU A 112 -3.53 -3.64 -25.50
CA LEU A 112 -4.07 -3.27 -26.82
C LEU A 112 -5.13 -2.19 -26.59
N LEU A 113 -5.09 -1.14 -27.40
CA LEU A 113 -5.95 0.05 -27.42
C LEU A 113 -5.42 1.25 -26.63
N CYS A 114 -4.35 1.86 -27.15
CA CYS A 114 -4.16 3.32 -27.17
C CYS A 114 -3.21 3.72 -28.31
N THR A 115 -3.46 3.22 -29.53
CA THR A 115 -2.93 3.81 -30.76
C THR A 115 -4.01 3.70 -31.82
N GLY A 116 -4.66 4.80 -32.18
CA GLY A 116 -5.74 4.78 -33.17
C GLY A 116 -6.47 6.11 -33.28
N ASN A 117 -5.85 7.03 -34.00
CA ASN A 117 -6.36 8.16 -34.79
C ASN A 117 -7.86 8.51 -34.67
N TYR A 118 -8.09 9.79 -34.35
CA TYR A 118 -9.35 10.49 -34.55
C TYR A 118 -9.57 10.72 -36.05
N GLU A 119 -10.28 9.80 -36.70
CA GLU A 119 -10.91 10.04 -38.00
C GLU A 119 -12.42 9.82 -37.87
N GLY A 120 -13.17 10.69 -38.55
CA GLY A 120 -14.50 11.13 -38.19
C GLY A 120 -15.63 10.10 -38.34
N CYS A 121 -16.64 10.26 -37.48
CA CYS A 121 -17.96 9.66 -37.66
C CYS A 121 -18.70 10.36 -38.81
N GLN A 122 -19.00 9.64 -39.88
CA GLN A 122 -20.15 9.97 -40.74
C GLN A 122 -21.33 9.10 -40.30
N GLU A 123 -22.42 9.75 -39.87
CA GLU A 123 -23.72 9.11 -39.73
C GLU A 123 -24.43 9.06 -41.08
N SER A 124 -25.10 7.93 -41.29
CA SER A 124 -25.90 7.54 -42.45
C SER A 124 -27.18 8.35 -42.62
N SER A 125 -27.54 8.63 -43.87
CA SER A 125 -28.85 8.33 -44.49
C SER A 125 -28.71 8.32 -46.00
#